data_AF-A0A7C6J811-F1
#
_entry.id   AF-A0A7C6J811-F1
#
_cell.length_a   1.000
_cell.length_b   1.000
_cell.length_c   1.000
_cell.angle_alpha   90.00
_cell.angle_beta   90.00
_cell.angle_gamma   90.00
#
_symmetry.space_group_name_H-M   'P 1'
#
loop_
_entity.id
_entity.type
_entity.pdbx_description
1 polymer ?
#
loop_
_entity_poly.entity_id
_entity_poly.type
_entity_poly.pdbx_seq_one_letter_code
_entity_poly.pdbx_strand_id
1 'polypeptide(L)'
;MDRKEPGLSEKQDDGKEVVKAGEKEEPKFPEEVESSREEPGAGAHFNDVYGAFEDEIGDEDIEDKDIGDEEEEIPRRRPVWLRIVAFLTILAFLGLVAATSFPPYKGQLLELVLDSFKLQKNIDARLLQAVVQINVVSQKQNVPLAAEQKSGSGFNIDPRGVIVTNHHVIDGALNITVTFPDGKVYPARRCSSRPEYDLAVLTLEAEGLPTVPLNASGDLARGDQIRVVGNPLTLNNIVVEGKVEGYLLVGSKPDRVFSIDAPIYPGNSGSPVFDRNDQVVGVVFGILSGSENGREKTSGVAIPIREVLELSRVISNGQ
;
A
#
# COMPACT_ATOMS: atom_id res chain seq x y z
N MET A 1 -11.43 -87.27 -22.74
CA MET A 1 -9.99 -87.02 -22.95
C MET A 1 -9.62 -85.82 -22.11
N ASP A 2 -8.63 -86.03 -21.23
CA ASP A 2 -8.06 -85.07 -20.30
C ASP A 2 -7.68 -83.71 -20.91
N ARG A 3 -7.71 -82.66 -20.09
CA ARG A 3 -6.56 -81.79 -19.72
C ARG A 3 -7.06 -80.47 -19.09
N LYS A 4 -6.73 -80.25 -17.81
CA LYS A 4 -5.64 -79.41 -17.27
C LYS A 4 -5.95 -77.90 -17.24
N GLU A 5 -6.06 -77.38 -16.01
CA GLU A 5 -5.64 -76.02 -15.60
C GLU A 5 -4.19 -75.74 -16.05
N PRO A 6 -3.70 -74.47 -16.24
CA PRO A 6 -3.64 -73.42 -15.19
C PRO A 6 -3.59 -71.95 -15.66
N GLY A 7 -3.49 -71.00 -14.71
CA GLY A 7 -2.86 -69.69 -14.99
C GLY A 7 -3.26 -68.53 -14.08
N LEU A 8 -2.51 -68.34 -12.98
CA LEU A 8 -2.45 -67.12 -12.18
C LEU A 8 -2.04 -65.89 -13.02
N SER A 9 -2.62 -64.73 -12.73
CA SER A 9 -1.86 -63.47 -12.68
C SER A 9 -2.36 -62.60 -11.53
N GLU A 10 -1.47 -62.36 -10.58
CA GLU A 10 -1.57 -61.38 -9.51
C GLU A 10 -1.97 -60.00 -10.05
N LYS A 11 -2.89 -59.32 -9.36
CA LYS A 11 -2.93 -57.86 -9.35
C LYS A 11 -2.46 -57.39 -7.98
N GLN A 12 -1.35 -56.68 -8.04
CA GLN A 12 -0.72 -55.92 -6.96
C GLN A 12 -1.70 -54.90 -6.37
N ASP A 13 -1.67 -54.86 -5.03
CA ASP A 13 -2.39 -53.95 -4.14
C ASP A 13 -1.43 -52.79 -3.82
N ASP A 14 -1.73 -51.62 -4.37
CA ASP A 14 -0.89 -50.44 -4.29
C ASP A 14 -1.48 -49.49 -3.23
N GLY A 15 -1.05 -49.70 -1.99
CA GLY A 15 -0.67 -48.65 -1.04
C GLY A 15 -1.67 -47.50 -0.82
N LYS A 16 -2.63 -47.71 0.08
CA LYS A 16 -3.23 -46.62 0.86
C LYS A 16 -2.20 -46.03 1.81
N GLU A 17 -1.70 -44.83 1.52
CA GLU A 17 -0.92 -44.04 2.47
C GLU A 17 -1.88 -43.17 3.32
N VAL A 18 -2.05 -43.58 4.58
CA VAL A 18 -2.78 -42.86 5.62
C VAL A 18 -1.81 -41.88 6.26
N VAL A 19 -1.96 -40.59 5.98
CA VAL A 19 -1.20 -39.55 6.69
C VAL A 19 -1.92 -39.19 7.98
N LYS A 20 -1.27 -39.51 9.09
CA LYS A 20 -1.69 -39.29 10.47
C LYS A 20 -1.59 -37.81 10.81
N ALA A 21 -2.66 -37.23 11.37
CA ALA A 21 -2.65 -35.90 11.95
C ALA A 21 -1.69 -35.86 13.15
N GLY A 22 -0.71 -34.95 13.11
CA GLY A 22 0.12 -34.62 14.26
C GLY A 22 -0.53 -33.50 15.06
N GLU A 23 -0.91 -33.79 16.30
CA GLU A 23 -1.18 -32.79 17.34
C GLU A 23 0.02 -31.85 17.47
N LYS A 24 -0.22 -30.54 17.43
CA LYS A 24 0.74 -29.54 17.90
C LYS A 24 0.16 -28.88 19.15
N GLU A 25 0.96 -28.96 20.20
CA GLU A 25 0.72 -28.56 21.57
C GLU A 25 0.42 -27.05 21.70
N GLU A 26 -0.49 -26.72 22.62
CA GLU A 26 -0.77 -25.36 23.07
C GLU A 26 0.43 -24.76 23.83
N PRO A 27 0.76 -23.48 23.62
CA PRO A 27 1.78 -22.81 24.44
C PRO A 27 1.24 -22.50 25.84
N LYS A 28 1.88 -23.08 26.87
CA LYS A 28 1.71 -22.74 28.29
C LYS A 28 2.28 -21.35 28.60
N PHE A 29 1.47 -20.50 29.23
CA PHE A 29 1.91 -19.25 29.87
C PHE A 29 2.61 -19.54 31.21
N PRO A 30 3.73 -18.87 31.54
CA PRO A 30 4.26 -18.85 32.90
C PRO A 30 3.44 -17.93 33.81
N GLU A 31 3.17 -18.42 35.01
CA GLU A 31 2.55 -17.71 36.14
C GLU A 31 3.42 -16.58 36.70
N GLU A 32 2.72 -15.68 37.39
CA GLU A 32 3.16 -14.46 38.07
C GLU A 32 4.28 -14.68 39.10
N VAL A 33 5.19 -13.71 39.20
CA VAL A 33 5.96 -13.45 40.42
C VAL A 33 5.74 -12.00 40.81
N GLU A 34 5.04 -11.81 41.93
CA GLU A 34 4.71 -10.53 42.55
C GLU A 34 5.79 -10.09 43.58
N SER A 35 5.72 -8.81 43.95
CA SER A 35 6.35 -8.15 45.12
C SER A 35 7.80 -7.65 44.93
N SER A 36 8.16 -6.38 45.15
CA SER A 36 7.65 -5.40 46.12
C SER A 36 7.85 -3.94 45.67
N ARG A 37 6.87 -3.09 46.02
CA ARG A 37 6.89 -1.62 45.98
C ARG A 37 7.90 -1.02 46.95
N GLU A 38 8.55 0.07 46.54
CA GLU A 38 8.66 1.33 47.32
C GLU A 38 8.57 2.53 46.34
N GLU A 39 7.65 3.47 46.61
CA GLU A 39 7.62 4.85 46.08
C GLU A 39 8.27 5.77 47.14
N PRO A 40 8.91 6.92 46.83
CA PRO A 40 8.28 8.10 46.17
C PRO A 40 9.25 8.81 45.19
N GLY A 41 8.97 9.87 44.43
CA GLY A 41 7.87 10.81 44.31
C GLY A 41 8.46 12.13 43.75
N ALA A 42 7.73 12.77 42.85
CA ALA A 42 7.85 14.17 42.42
C ALA A 42 9.06 14.64 41.57
N GLY A 43 8.79 14.84 40.28
CA GLY A 43 9.05 16.12 39.59
C GLY A 43 10.42 16.33 38.91
N ALA A 44 10.41 16.33 37.57
CA ALA A 44 11.18 17.19 36.64
C ALA A 44 11.24 16.50 35.26
N HIS A 45 10.52 16.94 34.22
CA HIS A 45 10.97 17.88 33.19
C HIS A 45 12.45 17.73 32.81
N PHE A 46 12.75 17.07 31.69
CA PHE A 46 12.93 17.64 30.33
C PHE A 46 14.36 18.17 30.11
N ASN A 47 15.04 17.56 29.12
CA ASN A 47 16.35 17.91 28.53
C ASN A 47 17.61 17.64 29.36
N ASP A 48 18.16 16.44 29.17
CA ASP A 48 19.61 16.20 29.20
C ASP A 48 19.93 15.15 28.13
N VAL A 49 20.40 15.58 26.95
CA VAL A 49 21.53 15.00 26.19
C VAL A 49 21.85 15.99 25.06
N TYR A 50 22.53 17.11 25.37
CA TYR A 50 23.44 17.84 24.48
C TYR A 50 24.08 18.95 25.32
N GLY A 51 25.21 18.64 25.96
CA GLY A 51 25.92 19.57 26.83
C GLY A 51 27.10 18.87 27.49
N ALA A 52 28.14 18.59 26.72
CA ALA A 52 29.41 18.15 27.27
C ALA A 52 30.55 18.80 26.49
N PHE A 53 31.56 19.22 27.23
CA PHE A 53 32.84 19.82 26.86
C PHE A 53 32.89 21.36 26.82
N GLU A 54 32.75 21.97 28.00
CA GLU A 54 33.60 23.08 28.43
C GLU A 54 34.41 22.64 29.66
N ASP A 55 35.72 22.85 29.56
CA ASP A 55 36.67 23.32 30.57
C ASP A 55 36.87 22.56 31.89
N GLU A 56 37.94 21.76 31.93
CA GLU A 56 38.78 21.65 33.14
C GLU A 56 40.20 21.16 32.80
N ILE A 57 41.16 22.08 32.68
CA ILE A 57 42.57 21.84 33.04
C ILE A 57 43.12 23.12 33.69
N GLY A 58 43.12 23.16 35.03
CA GLY A 58 44.26 23.66 35.81
C GLY A 58 45.26 22.51 35.99
N ASP A 59 46.54 22.67 36.29
CA ASP A 59 47.23 23.76 36.99
C ASP A 59 48.69 23.88 36.51
N GLU A 60 49.25 25.02 36.87
CA GLU A 60 50.62 25.53 36.89
C GLU A 60 51.79 24.53 36.80
N ASP A 61 52.79 24.88 35.97
CA ASP A 61 54.19 24.90 36.40
C ASP A 61 55.02 25.89 35.56
N ILE A 62 55.97 26.48 36.24
CA ILE A 62 56.69 27.73 35.99
C ILE A 62 57.85 27.57 34.98
N GLU A 63 58.21 28.66 34.30
CA GLU A 63 59.57 29.25 34.18
C GLU A 63 60.02 29.71 32.77
N ASP A 64 60.18 31.04 32.67
CA ASP A 64 61.21 31.85 31.99
C ASP A 64 61.55 31.75 30.49
N LYS A 65 61.31 32.90 29.81
CA LYS A 65 62.19 33.61 28.83
C LYS A 65 62.41 32.96 27.45
N ASP A 66 62.50 33.63 26.31
CA ASP A 66 62.92 34.99 25.94
C ASP A 66 62.28 35.44 24.61
N ILE A 67 62.07 36.76 24.53
CA ILE A 67 62.08 37.72 23.40
C ILE A 67 62.31 37.19 21.96
N GLY A 68 61.43 37.61 21.03
CA GLY A 68 61.68 37.66 19.58
C GLY A 68 60.51 38.30 18.81
N ASP A 69 60.80 39.35 18.06
CA ASP A 69 59.88 40.34 17.48
C ASP A 69 59.06 39.87 16.24
N GLU A 70 58.07 40.71 15.84
CA GLU A 70 57.46 40.86 14.47
C GLU A 70 56.40 39.81 14.06
N GLU A 71 55.17 40.09 13.59
CA GLU A 71 54.51 41.18 12.86
C GLU A 71 52.96 41.08 13.08
N GLU A 72 52.22 42.20 13.08
CA GLU A 72 50.74 42.19 13.07
C GLU A 72 50.18 41.68 11.72
N GLU A 73 49.59 40.48 11.67
CA GLU A 73 48.89 39.98 10.47
C GLU A 73 47.52 40.66 10.26
N ILE A 74 47.43 41.46 9.20
CA ILE A 74 46.19 42.09 8.72
C ILE A 74 45.23 41.01 8.17
N PRO A 75 43.94 40.94 8.58
CA PRO A 75 43.03 39.91 8.09
C PRO A 75 42.71 40.09 6.59
N ARG A 76 43.24 39.18 5.76
CA ARG A 76 43.00 39.14 4.31
C ARG A 76 41.51 38.90 4.02
N ARG A 77 40.82 39.88 3.44
CA ARG A 77 39.45 39.73 2.92
C ARG A 77 39.44 38.63 1.85
N ARG A 78 38.74 37.52 2.11
CA ARG A 78 38.58 36.43 1.13
C ARG A 78 38.03 37.00 -0.19
N PRO A 79 38.63 36.70 -1.34
CA PRO A 79 38.24 37.33 -2.58
C PRO A 79 36.83 36.91 -3.00
N VAL A 80 36.03 37.87 -3.47
CA VAL A 80 34.59 37.71 -3.77
C VAL A 80 34.32 36.57 -4.77
N TRP A 81 35.26 36.29 -5.67
CA TRP A 81 35.13 35.19 -6.64
C TRP A 81 35.01 33.81 -5.97
N LEU A 82 35.64 33.57 -4.81
CA LEU A 82 35.48 32.33 -4.06
C LEU A 82 34.04 32.15 -3.55
N ARG A 83 33.34 33.24 -3.23
CA ARG A 83 31.92 33.18 -2.83
C ARG A 83 31.02 32.86 -4.01
N ILE A 84 31.34 33.37 -5.19
CA ILE A 84 30.61 33.06 -6.43
C ILE A 84 30.83 31.59 -6.81
N VAL A 85 32.07 31.10 -6.76
CA VAL A 85 32.38 29.70 -7.01
C VAL A 85 31.69 28.79 -5.99
N ALA A 86 31.75 29.11 -4.70
CA ALA A 86 31.02 28.36 -3.66
C ALA A 86 29.50 28.37 -3.88
N PHE A 87 28.94 29.49 -4.32
CA PHE A 87 27.52 29.57 -4.64
C PHE A 87 27.15 28.71 -5.85
N LEU A 88 27.96 28.73 -6.91
CA LEU A 88 27.74 27.91 -8.09
C LEU A 88 27.90 26.42 -7.79
N THR A 89 28.84 26.03 -6.93
CA THR A 89 29.00 24.62 -6.53
C THR A 89 27.84 24.17 -5.65
N ILE A 90 27.35 25.01 -4.73
CA ILE A 90 26.14 24.71 -3.95
C ILE A 90 24.93 24.59 -4.87
N LEU A 91 24.76 25.48 -5.85
CA LEU A 91 23.65 25.42 -6.81
C LEU A 91 23.72 24.18 -7.70
N ALA A 92 24.92 23.81 -8.17
CA ALA A 92 25.15 22.60 -8.95
C ALA A 92 24.91 21.34 -8.12
N PHE A 93 25.34 21.32 -6.86
CA PHE A 93 25.07 20.23 -5.94
C PHE A 93 23.58 20.13 -5.60
N LEU A 94 22.88 21.25 -5.38
CA LEU A 94 21.43 21.28 -5.22
C LEU A 94 20.73 20.75 -6.48
N GLY A 95 21.18 21.15 -7.67
CA GLY A 95 20.65 20.67 -8.94
C GLY A 95 20.87 19.16 -9.13
N LEU A 96 22.06 18.65 -8.76
CA LEU A 96 22.38 17.23 -8.81
C LEU A 96 21.54 16.43 -7.81
N VAL A 97 21.48 16.87 -6.55
CA VAL A 97 20.63 16.26 -5.52
C VAL A 97 19.16 16.30 -5.97
N ALA A 98 18.72 17.38 -6.61
CA ALA A 98 17.37 17.48 -7.16
C ALA A 98 17.14 16.64 -8.42
N ALA A 99 18.19 16.22 -9.13
CA ALA A 99 18.09 15.29 -10.24
C ALA A 99 18.09 13.83 -9.76
N THR A 100 18.84 13.52 -8.69
CA THR A 100 19.02 12.14 -8.20
C THR A 100 18.02 11.74 -7.11
N SER A 101 17.51 12.69 -6.32
CA SER A 101 16.63 12.39 -5.18
C SER A 101 15.15 12.36 -5.54
N PHE A 102 14.80 12.61 -6.80
CA PHE A 102 13.41 12.68 -7.24
C PHE A 102 13.04 11.50 -8.14
N PRO A 103 11.88 10.86 -7.89
CA PRO A 103 11.49 9.65 -8.61
C PRO A 103 11.29 9.91 -10.12
N PRO A 104 11.52 8.89 -10.98
CA PRO A 104 11.53 9.05 -12.44
C PRO A 104 10.16 9.40 -13.06
N TYR A 105 9.09 9.49 -12.26
CA TYR A 105 7.71 9.66 -12.71
C TYR A 105 7.18 11.11 -12.65
N LYS A 106 8.02 12.11 -12.33
CA LYS A 106 7.59 13.50 -12.02
C LYS A 106 6.67 14.14 -13.07
N GLY A 107 6.99 13.99 -14.36
CA GLY A 107 6.20 14.58 -15.45
C GLY A 107 4.81 13.94 -15.55
N GLN A 108 4.79 12.60 -15.59
CA GLN A 108 3.55 11.81 -15.68
C GLN A 108 2.65 12.03 -14.45
N LEU A 109 3.24 12.17 -13.27
CA LEU A 109 2.49 12.39 -12.03
C LEU A 109 1.84 13.77 -11.98
N LEU A 110 2.54 14.82 -12.42
CA LEU A 110 1.95 16.16 -12.47
C LEU A 110 0.81 16.22 -13.47
N GLU A 111 0.98 15.62 -14.65
CA GLU A 111 -0.05 15.53 -15.68
C GLU A 111 -1.27 14.77 -15.16
N LEU A 112 -1.06 13.61 -14.51
CA LEU A 112 -2.10 12.83 -13.86
C LEU A 112 -2.93 13.68 -12.87
N VAL A 113 -2.26 14.43 -12.00
CA VAL A 113 -2.93 15.29 -11.01
C VAL A 113 -3.70 16.42 -11.69
N LEU A 114 -3.10 17.10 -12.68
CA LEU A 114 -3.73 18.21 -13.39
C LEU A 114 -4.94 17.76 -14.20
N ASP A 115 -4.87 16.62 -14.86
CA ASP A 115 -5.97 16.08 -15.65
C ASP A 115 -7.09 15.55 -14.75
N SER A 116 -6.75 14.92 -13.62
CA SER A 116 -7.72 14.56 -12.59
C SER A 116 -8.56 15.76 -12.14
N PHE A 117 -7.98 16.94 -11.90
CA PHE A 117 -8.75 18.13 -11.53
C PHE A 117 -9.77 18.57 -12.59
N LYS A 118 -9.49 18.33 -13.88
CA LYS A 118 -10.45 18.61 -14.95
C LYS A 118 -11.57 17.58 -14.93
N LEU A 119 -11.22 16.30 -14.79
CA LEU A 119 -12.16 15.18 -14.80
C LEU A 119 -13.11 15.19 -13.60
N GLN A 120 -12.62 15.55 -12.41
CA GLN A 120 -13.43 15.67 -11.19
C GLN A 120 -14.61 16.63 -11.34
N LYS A 121 -14.54 17.64 -12.22
CA LYS A 121 -15.64 18.60 -12.44
C LYS A 121 -16.90 17.96 -13.01
N ASN A 122 -16.75 16.81 -13.67
CA ASN A 122 -17.84 16.10 -14.34
C ASN A 122 -18.33 14.88 -13.54
N ILE A 123 -17.84 14.69 -12.31
CA ILE A 123 -18.21 13.58 -11.43
C ILE A 123 -19.01 14.13 -10.25
N ASP A 124 -20.06 13.42 -9.84
CA ASP A 124 -20.75 13.75 -8.59
C ASP A 124 -19.77 13.64 -7.40
N ALA A 125 -19.59 14.75 -6.68
CA ALA A 125 -18.72 14.83 -5.52
C ALA A 125 -19.03 13.76 -4.47
N ARG A 126 -20.29 13.29 -4.36
CA ARG A 126 -20.68 12.22 -3.43
C ARG A 126 -19.96 10.90 -3.72
N LEU A 127 -19.70 10.61 -4.99
CA LEU A 127 -18.99 9.39 -5.40
C LEU A 127 -17.52 9.47 -4.99
N LEU A 128 -16.90 10.63 -5.19
CA LEU A 128 -15.53 10.88 -4.76
C LEU A 128 -15.41 10.71 -3.24
N GLN A 129 -16.36 11.24 -2.47
CA GLN A 129 -16.39 11.11 -1.01
C GLN A 129 -16.51 9.65 -0.53
N ALA A 130 -17.03 8.74 -1.36
CA ALA A 130 -17.16 7.32 -1.04
C ALA A 130 -15.92 6.49 -1.41
N VAL A 131 -14.95 7.06 -2.14
CA VAL A 131 -13.66 6.40 -2.43
C VAL A 131 -12.67 6.76 -1.33
N VAL A 132 -12.10 5.72 -0.71
CA VAL A 132 -11.33 5.82 0.53
C VAL A 132 -9.90 5.33 0.34
N GLN A 133 -8.99 5.85 1.14
CA GLN A 133 -7.64 5.34 1.23
C GLN A 133 -7.59 4.23 2.29
N ILE A 134 -7.00 3.10 1.94
CA ILE A 134 -6.74 1.99 2.86
C ILE A 134 -5.29 2.07 3.30
N ASN A 135 -5.06 2.10 4.60
CA ASN A 135 -3.73 2.12 5.20
C ASN A 135 -3.56 0.86 6.04
N VAL A 136 -2.46 0.15 5.82
CA VAL A 136 -2.19 -1.15 6.42
C VAL A 136 -0.81 -1.12 7.05
N VAL A 137 -0.76 -1.55 8.30
CA VAL A 137 0.50 -1.88 8.97
C VAL A 137 0.58 -3.40 8.97
N SER A 138 1.57 -3.96 8.27
CA SER A 138 1.82 -5.40 8.20
C SER A 138 3.19 -5.74 8.79
N GLN A 139 3.38 -7.02 9.13
CA GLN A 139 4.69 -7.50 9.54
C GLN A 139 5.58 -7.70 8.31
N LYS A 140 6.79 -7.16 8.33
CA LYS A 140 7.76 -7.34 7.25
C LYS A 140 8.20 -8.81 7.20
N GLN A 141 8.08 -9.42 6.03
CA GLN A 141 8.52 -10.81 5.83
C GLN A 141 10.02 -10.96 6.13
N ASN A 142 10.37 -12.03 6.87
CA ASN A 142 11.75 -12.40 7.22
C ASN A 142 12.51 -11.46 8.18
N VAL A 143 11.85 -10.48 8.79
CA VAL A 143 12.46 -9.64 9.83
C VAL A 143 11.54 -9.62 11.06
N PRO A 144 11.77 -10.51 12.05
CA PRO A 144 11.03 -10.51 13.30
C PRO A 144 11.14 -9.10 13.93
N LEU A 145 10.01 -8.46 14.23
CA LEU A 145 9.87 -7.10 14.81
C LEU A 145 9.92 -5.90 13.85
N ALA A 146 10.13 -6.08 12.55
CA ALA A 146 9.96 -4.97 11.60
C ALA A 146 8.52 -4.91 11.09
N ALA A 147 7.88 -3.75 11.23
CA ALA A 147 6.62 -3.45 10.56
C ALA A 147 6.88 -2.71 9.25
N GLU A 148 6.01 -2.92 8.27
CA GLU A 148 5.96 -2.13 7.05
C GLU A 148 4.59 -1.48 6.89
N GLN A 149 4.57 -0.37 6.16
CA GLN A 149 3.33 0.34 5.83
C GLN A 149 3.02 0.14 4.36
N LYS A 150 1.78 -0.27 4.10
CA LYS A 150 1.21 -0.41 2.77
C LYS A 150 -0.02 0.47 2.66
N SER A 151 -0.27 0.99 1.47
CA SER A 151 -1.51 1.69 1.18
C SER A 151 -2.13 1.24 -0.13
N GLY A 152 -3.43 1.43 -0.22
CA GLY A 152 -4.25 1.15 -1.40
C GLY A 152 -5.51 2.00 -1.40
N SER A 153 -6.43 1.64 -2.27
CA SER A 153 -7.74 2.29 -2.39
C SER A 153 -8.85 1.32 -1.98
N GLY A 154 -10.02 1.88 -1.71
CA GLY A 154 -11.25 1.14 -1.54
C GLY A 154 -12.44 2.05 -1.79
N PHE A 155 -13.64 1.52 -1.67
CA PHE A 155 -14.85 2.30 -1.80
C PHE A 155 -15.98 1.75 -0.92
N ASN A 156 -16.79 2.67 -0.39
CA ASN A 156 -17.89 2.33 0.50
C ASN A 156 -19.16 2.01 -0.30
N ILE A 157 -19.78 0.87 0.00
CA ILE A 157 -20.99 0.38 -0.68
C ILE A 157 -22.23 0.37 0.23
N ASP A 158 -22.07 0.61 1.53
CA ASP A 158 -23.17 0.68 2.51
C ASP A 158 -22.94 1.85 3.47
N PRO A 159 -23.96 2.66 3.81
CA PRO A 159 -23.80 3.80 4.72
C PRO A 159 -23.32 3.44 6.13
N ARG A 160 -23.38 2.15 6.50
CA ARG A 160 -22.86 1.58 7.75
C ARG A 160 -21.36 1.23 7.69
N GLY A 161 -20.68 1.58 6.60
CA GLY A 161 -19.23 1.41 6.45
C GLY A 161 -18.82 0.03 5.96
N VAL A 162 -19.41 -0.43 4.87
CA VAL A 162 -18.95 -1.66 4.18
C VAL A 162 -18.04 -1.25 3.02
N ILE A 163 -16.75 -1.50 3.18
CA ILE A 163 -15.71 -1.08 2.25
C ILE A 163 -15.24 -2.26 1.41
N VAL A 164 -15.18 -2.08 0.10
CA VAL A 164 -14.59 -3.04 -0.84
C VAL A 164 -13.16 -2.61 -1.14
N THR A 165 -12.23 -3.57 -1.15
CA THR A 165 -10.83 -3.39 -1.57
C THR A 165 -10.27 -4.72 -2.08
N ASN A 166 -8.97 -4.80 -2.35
CA ASN A 166 -8.31 -6.05 -2.70
C ASN A 166 -7.79 -6.81 -1.48
N HIS A 167 -7.73 -8.14 -1.60
CA HIS A 167 -7.11 -8.98 -0.58
C HIS A 167 -5.62 -8.66 -0.40
N HIS A 168 -4.85 -8.54 -1.48
CA HIS A 168 -3.42 -8.26 -1.38
C HIS A 168 -3.13 -6.92 -0.69
N VAL A 169 -4.05 -5.95 -0.69
CA VAL A 169 -3.88 -4.68 0.03
C VAL A 169 -3.83 -4.91 1.54
N ILE A 170 -4.65 -5.85 2.04
CA ILE A 170 -4.82 -6.13 3.48
C ILE A 170 -4.11 -7.40 3.95
N ASP A 171 -3.42 -8.11 3.07
CA ASP A 171 -2.74 -9.35 3.41
C ASP A 171 -1.64 -9.12 4.46
N GLY A 172 -1.54 -10.03 5.43
CA GLY A 172 -0.60 -9.93 6.56
C GLY A 172 -0.80 -8.70 7.47
N ALA A 173 -1.96 -8.04 7.42
CA ALA A 173 -2.23 -6.85 8.21
C ALA A 173 -2.27 -7.14 9.71
N LEU A 174 -1.50 -6.37 10.48
CA LEU A 174 -1.62 -6.24 11.93
C LEU A 174 -2.69 -5.21 12.31
N ASN A 175 -2.80 -4.15 11.51
CA ASN A 175 -3.80 -3.11 11.68
C ASN A 175 -4.21 -2.54 10.32
N ILE A 176 -5.50 -2.23 10.17
CA ILE A 176 -6.08 -1.64 8.96
C ILE A 176 -6.88 -0.42 9.36
N THR A 177 -6.59 0.72 8.75
CA THR A 177 -7.38 1.95 8.88
C THR A 177 -7.87 2.42 7.51
N VAL A 178 -9.07 3.00 7.52
CA VAL A 178 -9.75 3.53 6.34
C VAL A 178 -9.89 5.03 6.51
N THR A 179 -9.30 5.79 5.60
CA THR A 179 -9.35 7.26 5.60
C THR A 179 -10.30 7.73 4.51
N PHE A 180 -11.33 8.46 4.91
CA PHE A 180 -12.25 9.12 3.98
C PHE A 180 -11.66 10.43 3.46
N PRO A 181 -12.16 10.97 2.32
CA PRO A 181 -11.64 12.22 1.75
C PRO A 181 -11.81 13.45 2.64
N ASP A 182 -12.73 13.42 3.60
CA ASP A 182 -12.90 14.45 4.63
C ASP A 182 -11.83 14.39 5.74
N GLY A 183 -10.91 13.42 5.67
CA GLY A 183 -9.84 13.19 6.64
C GLY A 183 -10.25 12.33 7.84
N LYS A 184 -11.52 11.92 7.96
CA LYS A 184 -11.93 11.01 9.03
C LYS A 184 -11.30 9.64 8.82
N VAL A 185 -10.80 9.07 9.90
CA VAL A 185 -10.12 7.77 9.92
C VAL A 185 -10.91 6.79 10.77
N TYR A 186 -11.17 5.61 10.24
CA TYR A 186 -11.88 4.53 10.91
C TYR A 186 -11.04 3.26 10.95
N PRO A 187 -10.87 2.59 12.10
CA PRO A 187 -10.28 1.27 12.14
C PRO A 187 -11.24 0.23 11.51
N ALA A 188 -10.69 -0.70 10.74
CA ALA A 188 -11.48 -1.84 10.28
C ALA A 188 -11.79 -2.78 11.45
N ARG A 189 -13.06 -3.13 11.64
CA ARG A 189 -13.53 -3.99 12.75
C ARG A 189 -13.65 -5.44 12.35
N ARG A 190 -14.08 -5.69 11.13
CA ARG A 190 -14.15 -7.03 10.55
C ARG A 190 -13.57 -6.99 9.15
N CYS A 191 -12.88 -8.06 8.80
CA CYS A 191 -12.31 -8.26 7.49
C CYS A 191 -12.74 -9.64 7.00
N SER A 192 -13.27 -9.70 5.79
CA SER A 192 -13.59 -10.93 5.09
C SER A 192 -12.95 -10.85 3.71
N SER A 193 -12.18 -11.86 3.32
CA SER A 193 -11.45 -11.83 2.06
C SER A 193 -11.52 -13.15 1.32
N ARG A 194 -11.40 -13.06 0.01
CA ARG A 194 -11.26 -14.21 -0.91
C ARG A 194 -9.97 -14.04 -1.70
N PRO A 195 -8.86 -14.64 -1.23
CA PRO A 195 -7.56 -14.55 -1.90
C PRO A 195 -7.61 -14.99 -3.37
N GLU A 196 -8.45 -15.96 -3.70
CA GLU A 196 -8.57 -16.55 -5.03
C GLU A 196 -9.23 -15.62 -6.07
N TYR A 197 -9.86 -14.53 -5.62
CA TYR A 197 -10.39 -13.44 -6.46
C TYR A 197 -9.70 -12.11 -6.17
N ASP A 198 -8.74 -12.12 -5.25
CA ASP A 198 -8.09 -10.93 -4.74
C ASP A 198 -9.06 -9.82 -4.27
N LEU A 199 -10.14 -10.21 -3.58
CA LEU A 199 -11.13 -9.28 -3.04
C LEU A 199 -11.19 -9.35 -1.52
N ALA A 200 -11.45 -8.20 -0.90
CA ALA A 200 -11.73 -8.10 0.52
C ALA A 200 -12.86 -7.10 0.78
N VAL A 201 -13.63 -7.39 1.82
CA VAL A 201 -14.64 -6.52 2.40
C VAL A 201 -14.25 -6.21 3.83
N LEU A 202 -14.20 -4.92 4.16
CA LEU A 202 -13.97 -4.40 5.50
C LEU A 202 -15.28 -3.84 6.04
N THR A 203 -15.52 -4.02 7.33
CA THR A 203 -16.64 -3.38 8.03
C THR A 203 -16.12 -2.40 9.06
N LEU A 204 -16.65 -1.19 9.04
CA LEU A 204 -16.39 -0.11 9.99
C LEU A 204 -17.52 -0.02 11.03
N GLU A 205 -17.29 0.74 12.09
CA GLU A 205 -18.32 1.16 13.05
C GLU A 205 -18.62 2.64 12.83
N ALA A 206 -19.50 2.94 11.87
CA ALA A 206 -19.92 4.29 11.53
C ALA A 206 -21.27 4.26 10.82
N GLU A 207 -21.96 5.41 10.75
CA GLU A 207 -23.23 5.55 10.06
C GLU A 207 -23.25 6.82 9.20
N GLY A 208 -24.12 6.84 8.18
CA GLY A 208 -24.28 7.98 7.30
C GLY A 208 -23.06 8.24 6.40
N LEU A 209 -22.22 7.23 6.18
CA LEU A 209 -21.07 7.34 5.29
C LEU A 209 -21.53 7.43 3.81
N PRO A 210 -20.83 8.20 2.97
CA PRO A 210 -21.12 8.29 1.54
C PRO A 210 -20.91 6.93 0.86
N THR A 211 -21.71 6.62 -0.15
CA THR A 211 -21.66 5.34 -0.87
C THR A 211 -21.68 5.50 -2.38
N VAL A 212 -21.14 4.52 -3.10
CA VAL A 212 -21.26 4.41 -4.55
C VAL A 212 -22.35 3.41 -4.96
N PRO A 213 -23.08 3.65 -6.06
CA PRO A 213 -24.00 2.67 -6.61
C PRO A 213 -23.24 1.56 -7.35
N LEU A 214 -23.74 0.33 -7.27
CA LEU A 214 -23.17 -0.84 -7.97
C LEU A 214 -24.04 -1.22 -9.16
N ASN A 215 -23.41 -1.58 -10.29
CA ASN A 215 -24.09 -2.17 -11.43
C ASN A 215 -23.89 -3.70 -11.40
N ALA A 216 -24.88 -4.43 -10.88
CA ALA A 216 -24.76 -5.86 -10.62
C ALA A 216 -24.55 -6.74 -11.87
N SER A 217 -24.99 -6.28 -13.03
CA SER A 217 -24.70 -6.97 -14.30
C SER A 217 -23.22 -6.83 -14.64
N GLY A 218 -22.66 -5.62 -14.52
CA GLY A 218 -21.23 -5.36 -14.67
C GLY A 218 -20.65 -5.73 -16.04
N ASP A 219 -21.52 -5.92 -17.05
CA ASP A 219 -21.14 -6.34 -18.38
C ASP A 219 -20.64 -5.11 -19.16
N LEU A 220 -19.36 -5.15 -19.56
CA LEU A 220 -18.74 -4.12 -20.35
C LEU A 220 -18.33 -4.66 -21.72
N ALA A 221 -18.55 -3.91 -22.77
CA ALA A 221 -18.02 -4.21 -24.09
C ALA A 221 -16.64 -3.59 -24.28
N ARG A 222 -15.83 -4.20 -25.16
CA ARG A 222 -14.59 -3.57 -25.64
C ARG A 222 -14.92 -2.19 -26.21
N GLY A 223 -14.18 -1.18 -25.77
CA GLY A 223 -14.34 0.21 -26.18
C GLY A 223 -15.27 1.05 -25.30
N ASP A 224 -15.99 0.44 -24.36
CA ASP A 224 -16.79 1.18 -23.38
C ASP A 224 -15.91 2.11 -22.57
N GLN A 225 -16.37 3.36 -22.41
CA GLN A 225 -15.67 4.35 -21.61
C GLN A 225 -15.88 4.06 -20.14
N ILE A 226 -14.78 4.16 -19.40
CA ILE A 226 -14.76 3.97 -17.95
C ILE A 226 -14.02 5.11 -17.28
N ARG A 227 -14.30 5.28 -15.99
CA ARG A 227 -13.54 6.15 -15.09
C ARG A 227 -13.03 5.34 -13.92
N VAL A 228 -11.80 5.59 -13.50
CA VAL A 228 -11.26 5.03 -12.26
C VAL A 228 -11.03 6.19 -11.30
N VAL A 229 -11.49 6.03 -10.06
CA VAL A 229 -11.23 6.99 -8.99
C VAL A 229 -10.44 6.25 -7.92
N GLY A 230 -9.29 6.78 -7.51
CA GLY A 230 -8.42 6.10 -6.58
C GLY A 230 -7.54 7.04 -5.79
N ASN A 231 -6.68 6.44 -4.97
CA ASN A 231 -5.67 7.12 -4.15
C ASN A 231 -4.24 6.68 -4.52
N PRO A 232 -3.83 6.76 -5.81
CA PRO A 232 -2.50 6.35 -6.23
C PRO A 232 -1.44 7.19 -5.53
N LEU A 233 -0.35 6.55 -5.10
CA LEU A 233 0.75 7.20 -4.40
C LEU A 233 0.29 8.05 -3.20
N THR A 234 -0.81 7.66 -2.54
CA THR A 234 -1.44 8.39 -1.42
C THR A 234 -2.03 9.77 -1.78
N LEU A 235 -2.17 10.08 -3.07
CA LEU A 235 -2.84 11.29 -3.54
C LEU A 235 -4.35 11.06 -3.59
N ASN A 236 -5.12 11.82 -2.82
CA ASN A 236 -6.55 11.56 -2.67
C ASN A 236 -7.35 11.83 -3.95
N ASN A 237 -8.28 10.92 -4.27
CA ASN A 237 -9.31 11.08 -5.30
C ASN A 237 -8.79 11.40 -6.71
N ILE A 238 -7.67 10.80 -7.12
CA ILE A 238 -7.21 10.89 -8.51
C ILE A 238 -8.21 10.18 -9.42
N VAL A 239 -8.67 10.92 -10.43
CA VAL A 239 -9.60 10.46 -11.45
C VAL A 239 -8.83 10.25 -12.74
N VAL A 240 -9.01 9.08 -13.35
CA VAL A 240 -8.53 8.78 -14.70
C VAL A 240 -9.67 8.28 -15.57
N GLU A 241 -9.62 8.62 -16.85
CA GLU A 241 -10.51 8.09 -17.88
C GLU A 241 -9.79 7.05 -18.72
N GLY A 242 -10.58 6.11 -19.26
CA GLY A 242 -10.04 5.06 -20.10
C GLY A 242 -11.13 4.31 -20.85
N LYS A 243 -10.75 3.17 -21.41
CA LYS A 243 -11.66 2.26 -22.11
C LYS A 243 -11.41 0.82 -21.73
N VAL A 244 -12.45 0.00 -21.83
CA VAL A 244 -12.30 -1.46 -21.70
C VAL A 244 -11.63 -2.03 -22.93
N GLU A 245 -10.57 -2.81 -22.73
CA GLU A 245 -9.87 -3.51 -23.82
C GLU A 245 -10.39 -4.92 -24.04
N GLY A 246 -10.98 -5.54 -23.03
CA GLY A 246 -11.66 -6.84 -23.12
C GLY A 246 -11.48 -7.68 -21.86
N TYR A 247 -12.22 -8.80 -21.80
CA TYR A 247 -12.07 -9.79 -20.74
C TYR A 247 -10.88 -10.72 -21.01
N LEU A 248 -10.24 -11.13 -19.92
CA LEU A 248 -9.07 -12.00 -19.94
C LEU A 248 -9.41 -13.36 -19.33
N LEU A 249 -8.80 -14.40 -19.89
CA LEU A 249 -8.87 -15.75 -19.36
C LEU A 249 -7.84 -15.90 -18.22
N VAL A 250 -8.27 -16.33 -17.04
CA VAL A 250 -7.37 -16.64 -15.92
C VAL A 250 -7.54 -18.11 -15.55
N GLY A 251 -6.55 -18.93 -15.95
CA GLY A 251 -6.63 -20.39 -15.86
C GLY A 251 -7.78 -20.94 -16.71
N SER A 252 -8.57 -21.87 -16.15
CA SER A 252 -9.69 -22.51 -16.85
C SER A 252 -11.03 -21.76 -16.73
N LYS A 253 -11.08 -20.63 -16.02
CA LYS A 253 -12.30 -19.83 -15.89
C LYS A 253 -12.23 -18.62 -16.83
N PRO A 254 -13.08 -18.54 -17.87
CA PRO A 254 -13.18 -17.34 -18.69
C PRO A 254 -13.68 -16.15 -17.87
N ASP A 255 -13.29 -14.94 -18.28
CA ASP A 255 -13.84 -13.66 -17.83
C ASP A 255 -13.68 -13.32 -16.35
N ARG A 256 -12.66 -13.85 -15.68
CA ARG A 256 -12.39 -13.51 -14.26
C ARG A 256 -11.98 -12.05 -14.06
N VAL A 257 -11.33 -11.44 -15.05
CA VAL A 257 -10.86 -10.05 -15.01
C VAL A 257 -11.01 -9.40 -16.39
N PHE A 258 -11.04 -8.08 -16.45
CA PHE A 258 -11.00 -7.31 -17.69
C PHE A 258 -9.85 -6.32 -17.67
N SER A 259 -9.25 -6.07 -18.83
CA SER A 259 -8.22 -5.04 -18.97
C SER A 259 -8.82 -3.71 -19.40
N ILE A 260 -8.17 -2.64 -18.95
CA ILE A 260 -8.52 -1.25 -19.22
C ILE A 260 -7.30 -0.50 -19.74
N ASP A 261 -7.55 0.35 -20.74
CA ASP A 261 -6.62 1.35 -21.22
C ASP A 261 -6.81 2.62 -20.39
N ALA A 262 -6.20 2.63 -19.19
CA ALA A 262 -6.21 3.74 -18.25
C ALA A 262 -4.88 3.79 -17.49
N PRO A 263 -4.36 4.97 -17.12
CA PRO A 263 -3.15 5.08 -16.31
C PRO A 263 -3.35 4.52 -14.89
N ILE A 264 -2.71 3.39 -14.60
CA ILE A 264 -2.75 2.73 -13.28
C ILE A 264 -1.36 2.75 -12.64
N TYR A 265 -1.28 3.39 -11.47
CA TYR A 265 -0.09 3.47 -10.63
C TYR A 265 -0.26 2.71 -9.29
N PRO A 266 0.84 2.43 -8.57
CA PRO A 266 0.76 1.90 -7.20
C PRO A 266 -0.18 2.74 -6.32
N GLY A 267 -1.05 2.05 -5.56
CA GLY A 267 -2.11 2.66 -4.75
C GLY A 267 -3.51 2.64 -5.38
N ASN A 268 -3.62 2.37 -6.69
CA ASN A 268 -4.92 2.15 -7.33
C ASN A 268 -5.54 0.77 -7.06
N SER A 269 -4.81 -0.17 -6.48
CA SER A 269 -5.39 -1.45 -6.05
C SER A 269 -6.58 -1.19 -5.12
N GLY A 270 -7.74 -1.71 -5.47
CA GLY A 270 -9.00 -1.56 -4.76
C GLY A 270 -9.84 -0.36 -5.21
N SER A 271 -9.36 0.45 -6.17
CA SER A 271 -10.11 1.56 -6.74
C SER A 271 -11.35 1.07 -7.50
N PRO A 272 -12.52 1.74 -7.36
CA PRO A 272 -13.67 1.45 -8.20
C PRO A 272 -13.44 1.87 -9.66
N VAL A 273 -13.93 1.03 -10.57
CA VAL A 273 -14.11 1.35 -11.99
C VAL A 273 -15.58 1.69 -12.21
N PHE A 274 -15.87 2.90 -12.67
CA PHE A 274 -17.19 3.41 -12.97
C PHE A 274 -17.50 3.32 -14.47
N ASP A 275 -18.73 2.95 -14.80
CA ASP A 275 -19.29 3.13 -16.13
C ASP A 275 -19.75 4.59 -16.38
N ARG A 276 -20.32 4.84 -17.56
CA ARG A 276 -20.84 6.17 -17.92
C ARG A 276 -22.04 6.63 -17.08
N ASN A 277 -22.71 5.71 -16.38
CA ASN A 277 -23.85 6.00 -15.51
C ASN A 277 -23.40 6.20 -14.05
N ASP A 278 -22.09 6.36 -13.80
CA ASP A 278 -21.52 6.52 -12.47
C ASP A 278 -21.76 5.33 -11.54
N GLN A 279 -21.95 4.12 -12.10
CA GLN A 279 -22.10 2.89 -11.34
C GLN A 279 -20.80 2.09 -11.37
N VAL A 280 -20.44 1.50 -10.23
CA VAL A 280 -19.24 0.66 -10.15
C VAL A 280 -19.50 -0.66 -10.87
N VAL A 281 -18.61 -0.97 -11.81
CA VAL A 281 -18.61 -2.16 -12.66
C VAL A 281 -17.38 -3.06 -12.41
N GLY A 282 -16.36 -2.56 -11.71
CA GLY A 282 -15.22 -3.38 -11.31
C GLY A 282 -14.34 -2.76 -10.24
N VAL A 283 -13.33 -3.52 -9.83
CA VAL A 283 -12.33 -3.16 -8.81
C VAL A 283 -10.96 -3.30 -9.42
N VAL A 284 -10.18 -2.23 -9.49
CA VAL A 284 -8.81 -2.28 -10.03
C VAL A 284 -7.96 -3.24 -9.19
N PHE A 285 -7.27 -4.14 -9.87
CA PHE A 285 -6.43 -5.21 -9.31
C PHE A 285 -4.94 -4.90 -9.47
N GLY A 286 -4.56 -4.28 -10.58
CA GLY A 286 -3.16 -3.99 -10.88
C GLY A 286 -2.92 -3.69 -12.36
N ILE A 287 -1.73 -4.05 -12.84
CA ILE A 287 -1.31 -3.85 -14.22
C ILE A 287 -0.87 -5.18 -14.85
N LEU A 288 -1.05 -5.29 -16.16
CA LEU A 288 -0.43 -6.31 -17.00
C LEU A 288 0.53 -5.64 -17.96
N SER A 289 1.77 -6.11 -17.98
CA SER A 289 2.78 -5.69 -18.94
C SER A 289 2.96 -6.79 -19.99
N GLY A 290 2.98 -6.39 -21.25
CA GLY A 290 3.18 -7.28 -22.40
C GLY A 290 3.92 -6.57 -23.53
N SER A 291 3.96 -7.22 -24.69
CA SER A 291 4.53 -6.65 -25.91
C SER A 291 3.50 -6.66 -27.04
N GLU A 292 3.23 -5.50 -27.62
CA GLU A 292 2.37 -5.34 -28.80
C GLU A 292 3.19 -4.66 -29.91
N ASN A 293 3.31 -5.31 -31.07
CA ASN A 293 4.11 -4.82 -32.20
C ASN A 293 5.56 -4.46 -31.85
N GLY A 294 6.18 -5.22 -30.96
CA GLY A 294 7.57 -5.01 -30.50
C GLY A 294 7.74 -3.82 -29.56
N ARG A 295 6.65 -3.21 -29.10
CA ARG A 295 6.66 -2.17 -28.06
C ARG A 295 6.08 -2.72 -26.77
N GLU A 296 6.64 -2.29 -25.64
CA GLU A 296 6.06 -2.58 -24.34
C GLU A 296 4.70 -1.90 -24.22
N LYS A 297 3.69 -2.66 -23.81
CA LYS A 297 2.35 -2.15 -23.52
C LYS A 297 1.98 -2.54 -22.09
N THR A 298 1.46 -1.58 -21.35
CA THR A 298 0.93 -1.80 -20.01
C THR A 298 -0.56 -1.47 -20.01
N SER A 299 -1.37 -2.40 -19.53
CA SER A 299 -2.82 -2.22 -19.37
C SER A 299 -3.18 -2.36 -17.89
N GLY A 300 -4.12 -1.54 -17.42
CA GLY A 300 -4.74 -1.76 -16.13
C GLY A 300 -5.60 -3.03 -16.16
N VAL A 301 -5.82 -3.65 -15.00
CA VAL A 301 -6.70 -4.82 -14.87
C VAL A 301 -7.66 -4.59 -13.71
N ALA A 302 -8.90 -5.02 -13.89
CA ALA A 302 -9.94 -4.95 -12.89
C ALA A 302 -10.75 -6.26 -12.78
N ILE A 303 -11.21 -6.52 -11.56
CA ILE A 303 -12.10 -7.62 -11.20
C ILE A 303 -13.55 -7.15 -11.39
N PRO A 304 -14.42 -7.89 -12.09
CA PRO A 304 -15.83 -7.54 -12.26
C PRO A 304 -16.57 -7.39 -10.93
N ILE A 305 -17.46 -6.40 -10.83
CA ILE A 305 -18.17 -6.12 -9.57
C ILE A 305 -19.08 -7.26 -9.10
N ARG A 306 -19.54 -8.12 -10.03
CA ARG A 306 -20.33 -9.32 -9.69
C ARG A 306 -19.62 -10.25 -8.70
N GLU A 307 -18.29 -10.33 -8.76
CA GLU A 307 -17.50 -11.17 -7.84
C GLU A 307 -17.57 -10.64 -6.39
N VAL A 308 -17.66 -9.31 -6.24
CA VAL A 308 -17.88 -8.64 -4.95
C VAL A 308 -19.29 -8.92 -4.42
N LEU A 309 -20.29 -8.94 -5.29
CA LEU A 309 -21.66 -9.25 -4.89
C LEU A 309 -21.81 -10.68 -4.37
N GLU A 310 -21.13 -11.63 -5.01
CA GLU A 310 -21.07 -13.01 -4.51
C GLU A 310 -20.42 -13.08 -3.11
N LEU A 311 -19.30 -12.38 -2.91
CA LEU A 311 -18.63 -12.29 -1.61
C LEU A 311 -19.56 -11.70 -0.53
N SER A 312 -20.23 -10.58 -0.83
CA SER A 312 -21.10 -9.88 0.14
C SER A 312 -22.30 -10.73 0.57
N ARG A 313 -22.87 -11.54 -0.34
CA ARG A 313 -23.96 -12.47 -0.03
C ARG A 313 -23.51 -13.58 0.91
N VAL A 314 -22.31 -14.13 0.69
CA VAL A 314 -21.73 -15.16 1.57
C VAL A 314 -21.56 -14.59 2.99
N ILE A 315 -20.96 -13.40 3.10
CA ILE A 315 -20.74 -12.73 4.40
C ILE A 315 -22.07 -12.42 5.10
N SER A 316 -23.08 -11.96 4.38
CA SER A 316 -24.40 -11.64 4.95
C SER A 316 -25.14 -12.88 5.47
N ASN A 317 -24.85 -14.05 4.91
CA ASN A 317 -25.47 -15.33 5.28
C ASN A 317 -24.69 -16.09 6.36
N GLY A 318 -23.57 -15.56 6.87
CA GLY A 318 -22.84 -16.12 8.00
C GLY A 318 -22.17 -17.48 7.75
N GLN A 319 -21.80 -17.78 6.50
CA GLN A 319 -21.00 -18.97 6.14
C GLN A 319 -19.56 -18.62 5.83
#